data_AF-A0A9X5XJN2-F1
#
_entry.id   AF-A0A9X5XJN2-F1
#
_cell.length_a   1.000
_cell.length_b   1.000
_cell.length_c   1.000
_cell.angle_alpha   90.00
_cell.angle_beta   90.00
_cell.angle_gamma   90.00
#
_symmetry.space_group_name_H-M   'P 1'
#
loop_
_entity.id
_entity.type
_entity.pdbx_description
1 polymer ?
#
loop_
_entity_poly.entity_id
_entity_poly.type
_entity_poly.pdbx_seq_one_letter_code
_entity_poly.pdbx_strand_id
1 'polypeptide(L)' 'MGQSPTQSPAHSLASVALTGDLARPVRLTVPDLLAWPQHRARVSFECATSGVQHHRFEGPLLHDVLHDAGPG' A
#
# COMPACT_ATOMS: atom_id res chain seq x y z
N MET A 1 42.34 9.38 -12.97
CA MET A 1 41.72 8.63 -11.85
C MET A 1 40.60 9.49 -11.29
N GLY A 2 39.37 9.31 -11.76
CA GLY A 2 38.19 10.00 -11.22
C GLY A 2 37.19 8.92 -10.85
N GLN A 3 37.06 8.63 -9.56
CA GLN A 3 36.10 7.63 -9.10
C GLN A 3 34.70 8.21 -9.25
N SER A 4 33.89 7.57 -10.09
CA SER A 4 32.44 7.80 -10.16
C SER A 4 31.83 7.54 -8.78
N PRO A 5 30.90 8.37 -8.29
CA PRO A 5 30.25 8.10 -7.03
C PRO A 5 29.51 6.77 -7.15
N THR A 6 29.83 5.84 -6.26
CA THR A 6 29.10 4.60 -6.06
C THR A 6 27.69 4.96 -5.62
N GLN A 7 26.77 4.99 -6.59
CA GLN A 7 25.35 5.09 -6.32
C GLN A 7 24.98 3.85 -5.51
N SER A 8 24.83 4.02 -4.20
CA SER A 8 24.16 3.03 -3.35
C SER A 8 22.78 2.82 -3.96
N PRO A 9 22.28 1.57 -4.15
CA PRO A 9 20.91 1.40 -4.58
C PRO A 9 20.06 2.00 -3.47
N ALA A 10 19.49 3.19 -3.71
CA ALA A 10 18.42 3.69 -2.88
C ALA A 10 17.35 2.61 -2.94
N HIS A 11 17.12 1.90 -1.83
CA HIS A 11 16.04 0.93 -1.77
C HIS A 11 14.76 1.69 -2.09
N SER A 12 14.22 1.50 -3.29
CA SER A 12 12.97 2.14 -3.68
C SER A 12 11.90 1.54 -2.79
N LEU A 13 11.40 2.35 -1.86
CA LEU A 13 10.28 1.93 -1.03
C LEU A 13 9.10 1.59 -1.96
N ALA A 14 8.46 0.46 -1.70
CA ALA A 14 7.23 0.11 -2.38
C ALA A 14 6.22 1.24 -2.16
N SER A 15 5.58 1.67 -3.25
CA SER A 15 4.62 2.77 -3.24
C SER A 15 3.36 2.43 -4.01
N VAL A 16 2.25 3.01 -3.57
CA VAL A 16 0.93 2.92 -4.19
C VAL A 16 0.53 4.33 -4.61
N ALA A 17 0.04 4.48 -5.84
CA ALA A 17 -0.53 5.74 -6.30
C ALA A 17 -2.05 5.70 -6.19
N LEU A 18 -2.62 6.68 -5.49
CA LEU A 18 -4.04 6.98 -5.47
C LEU A 18 -4.31 8.07 -6.51
N THR A 19 -5.05 7.70 -7.57
CA THR A 19 -5.33 8.54 -8.73
C THR A 19 -6.77 8.35 -9.18
N GLY A 20 -7.29 9.26 -10.01
CA GLY A 20 -8.67 9.23 -10.50
C GLY A 20 -9.43 10.45 -9.99
N ASP A 21 -10.70 10.24 -9.65
CA ASP A 21 -11.59 11.28 -9.13
C ASP A 21 -11.34 11.51 -7.63
N LEU A 22 -10.22 12.17 -7.35
CA LEU A 22 -9.74 12.49 -6.02
C LEU A 22 -9.35 13.96 -6.00
N ALA A 23 -9.80 14.70 -4.99
CA ALA A 23 -9.39 16.08 -4.74
C ALA A 23 -7.89 16.18 -4.45
N ARG A 24 -7.28 15.13 -3.87
CA ARG A 24 -5.86 15.04 -3.56
C ARG A 24 -5.24 13.72 -4.06
N PRO A 25 -4.90 13.61 -5.36
CA PRO A 25 -4.13 12.48 -5.85
C PRO A 25 -2.77 12.41 -5.14
N VAL A 26 -2.38 11.22 -4.67
CA VAL A 26 -1.21 11.06 -3.79
C VAL A 26 -0.48 9.74 -4.05
N ARG A 27 0.84 9.73 -3.85
CA ARG A 27 1.65 8.52 -3.81
C ARG A 27 2.03 8.22 -2.37
N LEU A 28 1.59 7.08 -1.85
CA LEU A 28 1.86 6.62 -0.49
C LEU A 28 2.91 5.51 -0.52
N THR A 29 3.90 5.59 0.36
CA THR A 29 4.84 4.50 0.61
C THR A 29 4.27 3.52 1.65
N VAL A 30 4.88 2.34 1.78
CA VAL A 30 4.50 1.40 2.85
C VAL A 30 4.63 2.03 4.25
N PRO A 31 5.72 2.75 4.61
CA PRO A 31 5.77 3.48 5.87
C PRO A 31 4.63 4.48 6.08
N ASP A 32 4.21 5.20 5.02
CA ASP A 32 3.08 6.13 5.13
C ASP A 32 1.80 5.39 5.51
N LEU A 33 1.54 4.22 4.92
CA LEU A 33 0.37 3.38 5.24
C LEU A 33 0.44 2.76 6.65
N LEU A 34 1.65 2.48 7.15
CA LEU A 34 1.85 1.94 8.50
C LEU A 34 1.63 2.98 9.60
N ALA A 35 1.68 4.27 9.28
CA ALA A 35 1.40 5.35 10.23
C ALA A 35 -0.09 5.50 10.56
N TRP A 36 -0.97 4.85 9.79
CA TRP A 36 -2.42 4.90 9.98
C TRP A 36 -2.89 3.88 11.02
N PRO A 37 -4.11 4.00 11.58
CA PRO A 37 -4.70 2.95 12.39
C PRO A 37 -4.70 1.61 11.64
N GLN A 38 -4.13 0.57 12.27
CA GLN A 38 -4.01 -0.76 11.68
C GLN A 38 -5.18 -1.65 12.11
N HIS A 39 -5.78 -2.31 11.15
CA HIS A 39 -6.92 -3.21 11.34
C HIS A 39 -6.53 -4.64 10.96
N ARG A 40 -6.95 -5.60 11.78
CA ARG A 40 -6.69 -7.02 11.54
C ARG A 40 -7.96 -7.71 11.07
N ALA A 41 -7.88 -8.41 9.95
CA ALA A 41 -8.99 -9.18 9.40
C ALA A 41 -8.56 -10.61 9.13
N ARG A 42 -9.40 -11.58 9.50
CA ARG A 42 -9.32 -12.96 9.01
C ARG A 42 -10.36 -13.12 7.92
N VAL A 43 -9.94 -13.56 6.74
CA VAL A 43 -10.82 -13.73 5.58
C VAL A 43 -10.63 -15.11 4.99
N SER A 44 -11.68 -15.61 4.37
CA SER A 44 -11.63 -16.78 3.52
C SER A 44 -11.93 -16.37 2.08
N PHE A 45 -11.17 -16.88 1.12
CA PHE A 45 -11.50 -16.76 -0.30
C PHE A 45 -11.57 -18.14 -0.93
N GLU A 46 -12.54 -18.31 -1.82
CA GLU A 46 -12.63 -19.52 -2.63
C GLU A 46 -11.66 -19.39 -3.81
N CYS A 47 -10.60 -20.19 -3.79
CA CYS A 47 -9.65 -20.27 -4.88
C CYS A 47 -10.11 -21.37 -5.84
N ALA A 48 -10.25 -21.04 -7.13
CA ALA A 48 -10.70 -21.99 -8.14
C ALA A 48 -9.86 -23.27 -8.24
N THR A 49 -8.55 -23.19 -7.94
CA THR A 49 -7.63 -24.34 -8.02
C THR A 49 -7.32 -24.98 -6.68
N SER A 50 -7.49 -24.24 -5.59
CA SER A 50 -6.98 -24.63 -4.26
C SER A 50 -8.08 -24.69 -3.20
N GLY A 51 -9.35 -24.54 -3.58
CA GLY A 51 -10.49 -24.52 -2.67
C GLY A 51 -10.47 -23.30 -1.74
N VAL A 52 -11.17 -23.41 -0.60
CA VAL A 52 -11.26 -22.32 0.37
C VAL A 52 -9.92 -22.11 1.08
N GLN A 53 -9.42 -20.89 1.04
CA GLN A 53 -8.16 -20.48 1.66
C GLN A 53 -8.40 -19.43 2.74
N HIS A 54 -7.78 -19.61 3.90
CA HIS A 54 -7.92 -18.69 5.04
C HIS A 54 -6.67 -17.85 5.20
N HIS A 55 -6.84 -16.52 5.23
CA HIS A 55 -5.74 -15.56 5.33
C HIS A 55 -6.00 -14.55 6.43
N ARG A 56 -4.91 -14.01 6.98
CA ARG A 56 -4.93 -12.89 7.92
C ARG A 56 -4.23 -11.70 7.29
N PHE A 57 -4.92 -10.57 7.29
CA PHE A 57 -4.39 -9.30 6.83
C PHE A 57 -4.30 -8.31 7.99
N GLU A 58 -3.33 -7.40 7.89
CA GLU A 58 -3.13 -6.26 8.78
C GLU A 58 -2.78 -5.05 7.93
N GLY A 59 -3.49 -3.95 8.12
CA GLY A 59 -3.34 -2.74 7.31
C GLY A 59 -4.37 -1.68 7.66
N PRO A 60 -4.23 -0.45 7.14
CA PRO A 60 -5.28 0.55 7.22
C PRO A 60 -6.51 0.12 6.41
N LEU A 61 -7.67 0.66 6.75
CA LEU A 61 -8.87 0.48 5.95
C LEU A 61 -8.75 1.31 4.67
N LEU A 62 -8.99 0.68 3.52
CA LEU A 62 -8.92 1.36 2.22
C LEU A 62 -9.87 2.56 2.15
N HIS A 63 -11.06 2.47 2.76
CA HIS A 63 -12.01 3.58 2.75
C HIS A 63 -11.52 4.80 3.52
N ASP A 64 -10.79 4.63 4.63
CA ASP A 64 -10.21 5.75 5.38
C ASP A 64 -9.12 6.43 4.54
N VAL A 65 -8.26 5.63 3.91
CA VAL A 65 -7.19 6.10 3.02
C VAL A 65 -7.76 6.88 1.84
N LEU A 66 -8.83 6.38 1.20
CA LEU A 66 -9.50 7.06 0.11
C LEU A 66 -10.20 8.33 0.59
N HIS A 67 -10.89 8.29 1.73
CA HIS A 67 -11.60 9.44 2.27
C HIS A 67 -10.65 10.61 2.57
N ASP A 68 -9.45 10.36 3.09
CA ASP A 68 -8.43 11.41 3.19
C ASP A 68 -8.07 11.98 1.81
N ALA A 69 -7.84 11.15 0.80
CA ALA A 69 -7.56 11.64 -0.57
C ALA A 69 -8.72 12.45 -1.19
N GLY A 70 -9.90 12.47 -0.57
CA GLY A 70 -11.04 13.32 -0.93
C GLY A 70 -11.74 12.83 -2.20
N PRO A 71 -12.49 11.73 -2.13
CA PRO A 71 -13.22 11.20 -3.27
C PRO A 71 -14.40 12.12 -3.59
N GLY A 72 -14.67 12.33 -4.87
CA GLY A 72 -15.78 13.17 -5.32
C GLY A 72 -15.76 13.35 -6.82
#